data_AF-A0A554K7H5-F1
#
_entry.id   AF-A0A554K7H5-F1
#
_cell.length_a   1.000
_cell.length_b   1.000
_cell.length_c   1.000
_cell.angle_alpha   90.00
_cell.angle_beta   90.00
_cell.angle_gamma   90.00
#
_symmetry.space_group_name_H-M   'P 1'
#
loop_
_entity.id
_entity.type
_entity.pdbx_description
1 polymer ?
#
loop_
_entity_poly.entity_id
_entity_poly.type
_entity_poly.pdbx_seq_one_letter_code
_entity_poly.pdbx_strand_id
1 'polypeptide(L)'
;MEQTIPAPAAPPAARNEEKLEYSRAFAYAMVWFTLFSTYLLYRRGYYNLYIANKALAGVAAVLFGIVLLQGPLGKYFTAFDRFLKYRKELGMIGAFIALAHVAASYLFLRDHFSVARFYTTGKVPFAFGLAATMLLVVLVAISNASMMKAMGGKLWWFAQHWGVRLMFVFVALHVGIMKWNGWVNWYVKGGGAPSAALQRPHLPGAGLLVGWFLGFVLLVRLADLVHPQLGKLAWYFTCLGFPLAVVVTFWWGLR
;
A
#
# COMPACT_ATOMS: atom_id res chain seq x y z
N MET A 1 -7.60 -39.82 -25.29
CA MET A 1 -8.10 -38.44 -25.08
C MET A 1 -8.74 -38.41 -23.72
N GLU A 2 -8.06 -37.86 -22.73
CA GLU A 2 -8.56 -37.78 -21.35
C GLU A 2 -9.48 -36.55 -21.26
N GLN A 3 -10.79 -36.78 -21.16
CA GLN A 3 -11.77 -35.73 -20.96
C GLN A 3 -11.53 -35.10 -19.58
N THR A 4 -10.98 -33.89 -19.57
CA THR A 4 -10.88 -33.07 -18.36
C THR A 4 -12.29 -32.66 -17.96
N ILE A 5 -12.84 -33.32 -16.94
CA ILE A 5 -14.11 -32.93 -16.33
C ILE A 5 -13.91 -31.53 -15.74
N PRO A 6 -14.67 -30.51 -16.19
CA PRO A 6 -14.55 -29.16 -15.66
C PRO A 6 -14.90 -29.19 -14.16
N ALA A 7 -14.09 -28.51 -13.35
CA ALA A 7 -14.35 -28.41 -11.92
C ALA A 7 -15.77 -27.86 -11.69
N PRO A 8 -16.57 -28.45 -10.78
CA PRO A 8 -17.92 -28.01 -10.54
C PRO A 8 -17.94 -26.55 -10.12
N ALA A 9 -18.88 -25.78 -10.66
CA ALA A 9 -19.07 -24.39 -10.30
C ALA A 9 -19.35 -24.27 -8.79
N ALA A 10 -18.75 -23.28 -8.13
CA ALA A 10 -18.99 -23.03 -6.72
C ALA A 10 -20.50 -22.79 -6.47
N PRO A 11 -21.05 -23.32 -5.36
CA PRO A 11 -22.47 -23.19 -5.05
C PRO A 11 -22.88 -21.70 -4.93
N PRO A 12 -24.14 -21.35 -5.23
CA PRO A 12 -24.61 -19.96 -5.30
C PRO A 12 -24.33 -19.13 -4.02
N ALA A 13 -24.38 -19.76 -2.85
CA ALA A 13 -24.11 -19.12 -1.56
C ALA A 13 -22.66 -18.62 -1.45
N ALA A 14 -21.67 -19.44 -1.83
CA ALA A 14 -20.25 -19.08 -1.79
C ALA A 14 -19.93 -17.91 -2.74
N ARG A 15 -20.60 -17.84 -3.90
CA ARG A 15 -20.45 -16.74 -4.85
C ARG A 15 -20.98 -15.40 -4.31
N ASN A 16 -22.06 -15.43 -3.53
CA ASN A 16 -22.63 -14.23 -2.93
C ASN A 16 -21.75 -13.70 -1.77
N GLU A 17 -21.12 -14.60 -1.01
CA GLU A 17 -20.16 -14.23 0.02
C GLU A 17 -18.92 -13.57 -0.57
N GLU A 18 -18.30 -14.15 -1.61
CA GLU A 18 -17.12 -13.54 -2.26
C GLU A 18 -17.43 -12.12 -2.77
N LYS A 19 -18.58 -11.93 -3.43
CA LYS A 19 -19.02 -10.61 -3.89
C LYS A 19 -19.13 -9.61 -2.72
N LEU A 20 -19.74 -10.02 -1.62
CA LEU A 20 -19.89 -9.19 -0.44
C LEU A 20 -18.53 -8.82 0.19
N GLU A 21 -17.57 -9.74 0.16
CA GLU A 21 -16.22 -9.50 0.67
C GLU A 21 -15.46 -8.49 -0.20
N TYR A 22 -15.56 -8.60 -1.53
CA TYR A 22 -15.04 -7.57 -2.44
C TYR A 22 -15.72 -6.21 -2.25
N SER A 23 -17.04 -6.17 -2.08
CA SER A 23 -17.75 -4.91 -1.82
C SER A 23 -17.29 -4.24 -0.53
N ARG A 24 -17.07 -5.01 0.54
CA ARG A 24 -16.54 -4.49 1.81
C ARG A 24 -15.11 -3.98 1.66
N ALA A 25 -14.25 -4.74 0.99
CA ALA A 25 -12.88 -4.32 0.72
C ALA A 25 -12.83 -3.06 -0.16
N PHE A 26 -13.76 -2.91 -1.11
CA PHE A 26 -13.90 -1.73 -1.96
C PHE A 26 -14.38 -0.52 -1.15
N ALA A 27 -15.40 -0.68 -0.32
CA ALA A 27 -15.87 0.38 0.57
C ALA A 27 -14.74 0.87 1.49
N TYR A 28 -13.93 -0.05 2.01
CA TYR A 28 -12.76 0.29 2.82
C TYR A 28 -11.71 1.08 2.03
N ALA A 29 -11.40 0.67 0.80
CA ALA A 29 -10.52 1.42 -0.09
C ALA A 29 -11.06 2.82 -0.39
N MET A 30 -12.38 2.97 -0.56
CA MET A 30 -13.02 4.25 -0.80
C MET A 30 -12.93 5.20 0.39
N VAL A 31 -13.04 4.70 1.62
CA VAL A 31 -12.82 5.51 2.82
C VAL A 31 -11.41 6.10 2.79
N TRP A 32 -10.38 5.27 2.56
CA TRP A 32 -9.01 5.75 2.47
C TRP A 32 -8.80 6.74 1.32
N PHE A 33 -9.40 6.46 0.15
CA PHE A 33 -9.30 7.35 -1.00
C PHE A 33 -9.88 8.73 -0.69
N THR A 34 -11.07 8.78 -0.08
CA THR A 34 -11.70 10.04 0.34
C THR A 34 -10.84 10.78 1.36
N LEU A 35 -10.31 10.08 2.38
CA LEU A 35 -9.44 10.70 3.38
C LEU A 35 -8.17 11.32 2.76
N PHE A 36 -7.45 10.56 1.91
CA PHE A 36 -6.26 11.08 1.24
C PHE A 36 -6.58 12.21 0.27
N SER A 37 -7.68 12.10 -0.46
CA SER A 37 -8.11 13.10 -1.44
C SER A 37 -8.48 14.41 -0.77
N THR A 38 -9.32 14.37 0.26
CA THR A 38 -9.72 15.54 1.06
C THR A 38 -8.51 16.16 1.75
N TYR A 39 -7.63 15.35 2.34
CA TYR A 39 -6.39 15.85 2.96
C TYR A 39 -5.49 16.57 1.95
N LEU A 40 -5.28 15.97 0.78
CA LEU A 40 -4.42 16.56 -0.25
C LEU A 40 -5.04 17.81 -0.88
N LEU A 41 -6.35 17.82 -1.11
CA LEU A 41 -7.10 19.01 -1.54
C LEU A 41 -6.92 20.13 -0.54
N TYR A 42 -7.19 19.87 0.74
CA TYR A 42 -7.02 20.85 1.80
C TYR A 42 -5.58 21.36 1.87
N ARG A 43 -4.59 20.48 1.78
CA ARG A 43 -3.17 20.88 1.85
C ARG A 43 -2.72 21.71 0.65
N ARG A 44 -3.17 21.37 -0.56
CA ARG A 44 -2.67 21.94 -1.82
C ARG A 44 -3.50 23.13 -2.31
N GLY A 45 -4.80 23.15 -2.03
CA GLY A 45 -5.73 24.17 -2.51
C GLY A 45 -6.36 23.90 -3.85
N TYR A 46 -6.04 22.77 -4.49
CA TYR A 46 -6.57 22.38 -5.79
C TYR A 46 -6.71 20.86 -5.86
N TYR A 47 -7.59 20.38 -6.73
CA TYR A 47 -7.78 18.96 -7.01
C TYR A 47 -7.76 18.71 -8.52
N ASN A 48 -6.79 17.91 -8.97
CA ASN A 48 -6.67 17.48 -10.36
C ASN A 48 -6.17 16.04 -10.42
N LEU A 49 -5.97 15.49 -11.61
CA LEU A 49 -5.51 14.11 -11.78
C LEU A 49 -4.19 13.83 -11.05
N TYR A 50 -3.28 14.80 -10.96
CA TYR A 50 -2.04 14.65 -10.21
C TYR A 50 -2.28 14.45 -8.70
N ILE A 51 -3.25 15.17 -8.13
CA ILE A 51 -3.62 15.02 -6.72
C ILE A 51 -4.35 13.69 -6.49
N ALA A 52 -5.32 13.35 -7.33
CA ALA A 52 -6.01 12.06 -7.27
C ALA A 52 -5.01 10.89 -7.38
N ASN A 53 -4.04 10.98 -8.28
CA ASN A 53 -3.01 9.97 -8.47
C ASN A 53 -2.11 9.77 -7.21
N LYS A 54 -1.87 10.83 -6.44
CA LYS A 54 -1.19 10.71 -5.14
C LYS A 54 -2.06 10.01 -4.10
N ALA A 55 -3.37 10.26 -4.11
CA ALA A 55 -4.30 9.55 -3.24
C ALA A 55 -4.33 8.06 -3.59
N LEU A 56 -4.41 7.69 -4.87
CA LEU A 56 -4.32 6.29 -5.33
C LEU A 56 -3.06 5.59 -4.79
N ALA A 57 -1.90 6.21 -4.96
CA ALA A 57 -0.64 5.66 -4.44
C ALA A 57 -0.68 5.44 -2.92
N GLY A 58 -1.19 6.41 -2.16
CA GLY A 58 -1.34 6.32 -0.71
C GLY A 58 -2.29 5.21 -0.28
N VAL A 59 -3.45 5.10 -0.93
CA VAL A 59 -4.43 4.04 -0.67
C VAL A 59 -3.84 2.66 -0.95
N ALA A 60 -3.23 2.45 -2.12
CA ALA A 60 -2.62 1.16 -2.45
C ALA A 60 -1.56 0.75 -1.42
N ALA A 61 -0.67 1.68 -1.03
CA ALA A 61 0.35 1.45 -0.02
C ALA A 61 -0.27 1.06 1.34
N VAL A 62 -1.33 1.74 1.77
CA VAL A 62 -2.06 1.43 3.01
C VAL A 62 -2.70 0.04 2.95
N LEU A 63 -3.40 -0.28 1.86
CA LEU A 63 -4.04 -1.59 1.69
C LEU A 63 -3.03 -2.74 1.71
N PHE A 64 -1.89 -2.60 1.01
CA PHE A 64 -0.84 -3.62 1.05
C PHE A 64 -0.23 -3.78 2.46
N GLY A 65 -0.06 -2.68 3.19
CA GLY A 65 0.41 -2.75 4.57
C GLY A 65 -0.57 -3.48 5.49
N ILE A 66 -1.87 -3.23 5.33
CA ILE A 66 -2.91 -3.95 6.07
C ILE A 66 -2.91 -5.45 5.73
N VAL A 67 -2.81 -5.81 4.45
CA VAL A 67 -2.70 -7.20 3.99
C VAL A 67 -1.50 -7.92 4.62
N LEU A 68 -0.39 -7.22 4.84
CA LEU A 68 0.78 -7.75 5.53
C LEU A 68 0.61 -7.87 7.05
N LEU A 69 -0.12 -6.95 7.67
CA LEU A 69 -0.39 -6.94 9.11
C LEU A 69 -1.44 -7.98 9.53
N GLN A 70 -2.37 -8.35 8.65
CA GLN A 70 -3.40 -9.35 8.96
C GLN A 70 -2.80 -10.70 9.42
N GLY A 71 -1.71 -11.15 8.80
CA GLY A 71 -1.04 -12.40 9.18
C GLY A 71 -0.51 -12.41 10.62
N PRO A 72 0.38 -11.48 11.01
CA PRO A 72 0.83 -11.30 12.39
C PRO A 72 -0.31 -11.15 13.38
N LEU A 73 -1.30 -10.31 13.06
CA LEU A 73 -2.39 -10.01 13.97
C LEU A 73 -3.24 -11.24 14.30
N GLY A 74 -3.55 -12.08 13.32
CA GLY A 74 -4.24 -13.35 13.57
C GLY A 74 -3.42 -14.31 14.47
N LYS A 75 -2.08 -14.31 14.35
CA LYS A 75 -1.23 -15.10 15.26
C LYS A 75 -1.23 -14.55 16.69
N TYR A 76 -1.30 -13.23 16.85
CA TYR A 76 -1.12 -12.57 18.15
C TYR A 76 -2.42 -12.49 18.95
N PHE A 77 -3.55 -12.41 18.24
CA PHE A 77 -4.85 -12.01 18.76
C PHE A 77 -5.99 -12.70 17.98
N THR A 78 -6.76 -13.55 18.65
CA THR A 78 -7.91 -14.26 18.06
C THR A 78 -8.99 -13.31 17.51
N ALA A 79 -9.11 -12.10 18.06
CA ALA A 79 -10.04 -11.08 17.59
C ALA A 79 -9.83 -10.68 16.12
N PHE A 80 -8.64 -10.93 15.56
CA PHE A 80 -8.30 -10.56 14.19
C PHE A 80 -8.48 -11.68 13.16
N ASP A 81 -8.78 -12.92 13.58
CA ASP A 81 -8.94 -14.07 12.68
C ASP A 81 -10.05 -13.82 11.64
N ARG A 82 -11.14 -13.18 12.06
CA ARG A 82 -12.26 -12.81 11.19
C ARG A 82 -11.87 -11.88 10.04
N PHE A 83 -10.74 -11.19 10.12
CA PHE A 83 -10.26 -10.29 9.06
C PHE A 83 -9.38 -10.99 8.03
N LEU A 84 -8.84 -12.17 8.35
CA LEU A 84 -7.96 -12.92 7.43
C LEU A 84 -8.66 -13.29 6.12
N LYS A 85 -9.98 -13.49 6.16
CA LYS A 85 -10.78 -13.80 4.98
C LYS A 85 -10.75 -12.70 3.91
N TYR A 86 -10.64 -11.42 4.31
CA TYR A 86 -10.58 -10.27 3.39
C TYR A 86 -9.21 -10.04 2.73
N ARG A 87 -8.22 -10.88 3.06
CA ARG A 87 -6.81 -10.63 2.67
C ARG A 87 -6.61 -10.63 1.16
N LYS A 88 -7.30 -11.53 0.46
CA LYS A 88 -7.24 -11.64 -1.01
C LYS A 88 -7.88 -10.41 -1.65
N GLU A 89 -9.07 -10.04 -1.21
CA GLU A 89 -9.90 -8.98 -1.77
C GLU A 89 -9.23 -7.62 -1.58
N LEU A 90 -8.72 -7.34 -0.37
CA LEU A 90 -7.94 -6.12 -0.11
C LEU A 90 -6.66 -6.07 -0.95
N GLY A 91 -5.97 -7.20 -1.11
CA GLY A 91 -4.78 -7.30 -1.96
C GLY A 91 -5.09 -7.02 -3.43
N MET A 92 -6.16 -7.60 -3.97
CA MET A 92 -6.59 -7.40 -5.35
C MET A 92 -7.04 -5.97 -5.62
N ILE A 93 -7.84 -5.38 -4.73
CA ILE A 93 -8.26 -3.98 -4.85
C ILE A 93 -7.07 -3.04 -4.76
N GLY A 94 -6.15 -3.27 -3.81
CA GLY A 94 -4.88 -2.55 -3.73
C GLY A 94 -4.07 -2.66 -5.02
N ALA A 95 -4.06 -3.84 -5.65
CA ALA A 95 -3.37 -4.06 -6.91
C ALA A 95 -3.96 -3.23 -8.06
N PHE A 96 -5.27 -3.24 -8.25
CA PHE A 96 -5.91 -2.42 -9.29
C PHE A 96 -5.73 -0.93 -9.07
N ILE A 97 -5.79 -0.46 -7.81
CA ILE A 97 -5.50 0.93 -7.45
C ILE A 97 -4.04 1.30 -7.77
N ALA A 98 -3.09 0.42 -7.46
CA ALA A 98 -1.68 0.61 -7.79
C ALA A 98 -1.44 0.65 -9.31
N LEU A 99 -2.10 -0.23 -10.07
CA LEU A 99 -2.03 -0.23 -11.54
C LEU A 99 -2.64 1.05 -12.14
N ALA A 100 -3.75 1.53 -11.59
CA ALA A 100 -4.33 2.82 -11.96
C ALA A 100 -3.36 3.97 -11.68
N HIS A 101 -2.65 3.94 -10.54
CA HIS A 101 -1.60 4.89 -10.23
C HIS A 101 -0.45 4.86 -11.25
N VAL A 102 0.01 3.67 -11.64
CA VAL A 102 1.06 3.50 -12.66
C VAL A 102 0.59 4.04 -14.01
N ALA A 103 -0.61 3.67 -14.44
CA ALA A 103 -1.20 4.14 -15.70
C ALA A 103 -1.35 5.68 -15.72
N ALA A 104 -1.90 6.26 -14.65
CA ALA A 104 -2.02 7.72 -14.49
C ALA A 104 -0.66 8.42 -14.58
N SER A 105 0.34 7.89 -13.87
CA SER A 105 1.69 8.47 -13.83
C SER A 105 2.39 8.41 -15.19
N TYR A 106 2.31 7.27 -15.89
CA TYR A 106 3.05 7.03 -17.12
C TYR A 106 2.36 7.60 -18.38
N LEU A 107 1.04 7.47 -18.47
CA LEU A 107 0.28 7.82 -19.67
C LEU A 107 -0.23 9.26 -19.64
N PHE A 108 -0.67 9.76 -18.47
CA PHE A 108 -1.48 10.99 -18.38
C PHE A 108 -0.80 12.15 -17.64
N LEU A 109 0.30 11.91 -16.91
CA LEU A 109 0.95 12.92 -16.06
C LEU A 109 2.41 13.15 -16.44
N ARG A 110 2.73 13.14 -17.74
CA ARG A 110 4.09 13.29 -18.27
C ARG A 110 4.80 14.56 -17.82
N ASP A 111 4.06 15.65 -17.60
CA ASP A 111 4.62 16.93 -17.10
C ASP A 111 5.14 16.81 -15.66
N HIS A 112 4.61 15.88 -14.88
CA HIS A 112 5.05 15.61 -13.51
C HIS A 112 6.02 14.42 -13.42
N PHE A 113 5.94 13.49 -14.37
CA PHE A 113 6.70 12.23 -14.42
C PHE A 113 7.31 12.03 -15.80
N SER A 114 8.23 12.90 -16.20
CA SER A 114 8.86 12.81 -17.53
C SER A 114 9.72 11.56 -17.65
N VAL A 115 9.71 10.94 -18.84
CA VAL A 115 10.51 9.74 -19.13
C VAL A 115 11.99 10.02 -18.90
N ALA A 116 12.49 11.19 -19.27
CA ALA A 116 13.87 11.60 -19.01
C ALA A 116 14.24 11.57 -17.51
N ARG A 117 13.30 11.88 -16.61
CA ARG A 117 13.54 11.82 -15.17
C ARG A 117 13.77 10.39 -14.68
N PHE A 118 13.13 9.39 -15.30
CA PHE A 118 13.32 7.98 -14.96
C PHE A 118 14.73 7.47 -15.26
N TYR A 119 15.45 8.10 -16.18
CA TYR A 119 16.82 7.72 -16.54
C TYR A 119 17.90 8.60 -15.91
N THR A 120 17.50 9.69 -15.25
CA THR A 120 18.43 10.65 -14.62
C THR A 120 18.28 10.62 -13.09
N THR A 121 17.66 11.65 -12.51
CA THR A 121 17.56 11.84 -11.05
C THR A 121 16.56 10.90 -10.37
N GLY A 122 15.63 10.31 -11.12
CA GLY A 122 14.57 9.44 -10.63
C GLY A 122 14.85 7.95 -10.77
N LYS A 123 16.03 7.54 -11.27
CA LYS A 123 16.29 6.15 -11.68
C LYS A 123 16.09 5.12 -10.57
N VAL A 124 16.64 5.37 -9.38
CA VAL A 124 16.57 4.40 -8.27
C VAL A 124 15.14 4.21 -7.76
N PRO A 125 14.39 5.27 -7.40
CA PRO A 125 12.97 5.10 -7.07
C PRO A 125 12.17 4.45 -8.19
N PHE A 126 12.40 4.84 -9.44
CA PHE A 126 11.69 4.28 -10.58
C PHE A 126 11.94 2.76 -10.71
N ALA A 127 13.18 2.30 -10.59
CA ALA A 127 13.52 0.88 -10.63
C ALA A 127 12.77 0.07 -9.56
N PHE A 128 12.69 0.57 -8.33
CA PHE A 128 11.90 -0.08 -7.28
C PHE A 128 10.39 -0.06 -7.57
N GLY A 129 9.85 1.04 -8.11
CA GLY A 129 8.45 1.12 -8.51
C GLY A 129 8.11 0.14 -9.64
N LEU A 130 9.01 -0.01 -10.62
CA LEU A 130 8.88 -0.95 -11.71
C LEU A 130 8.96 -2.40 -11.21
N ALA A 131 9.95 -2.73 -10.37
CA ALA A 131 10.09 -4.06 -9.79
C ALA A 131 8.88 -4.45 -8.93
N ALA A 132 8.37 -3.52 -8.10
CA ALA A 132 7.14 -3.72 -7.34
C ALA A 132 5.95 -4.01 -8.26
N THR A 133 5.81 -3.25 -9.36
CA THR A 133 4.71 -3.41 -10.32
C THR A 133 4.77 -4.74 -11.06
N MET A 134 5.96 -5.16 -11.51
CA MET A 134 6.14 -6.46 -12.16
C MET A 134 5.76 -7.61 -11.23
N LEU A 135 6.23 -7.55 -9.98
CA LEU A 135 5.91 -8.57 -8.99
C LEU A 135 4.41 -8.56 -8.63
N LEU A 136 3.79 -7.39 -8.54
CA LEU A 136 2.35 -7.24 -8.32
C LEU A 136 1.54 -7.90 -9.45
N VAL A 137 1.91 -7.68 -10.72
CA VAL A 137 1.25 -8.30 -11.88
C VAL A 137 1.35 -9.82 -11.80
N VAL A 138 2.52 -10.36 -11.46
CA VAL A 138 2.70 -11.81 -11.27
C VAL A 138 1.78 -12.32 -10.15
N LEU A 139 1.77 -11.65 -8.98
CA LEU A 139 0.94 -12.05 -7.84
C LEU A 139 -0.56 -12.05 -8.15
N VAL A 140 -1.03 -11.04 -8.91
CA VAL A 140 -2.41 -10.97 -9.39
C VAL A 140 -2.70 -12.12 -10.35
N ALA A 141 -1.82 -12.37 -11.32
CA ALA A 141 -1.99 -13.45 -12.29
C ALA A 141 -2.09 -14.83 -11.62
N ILE A 142 -1.32 -15.06 -10.55
CA ILE A 142 -1.35 -16.31 -9.79
C ILE A 142 -2.38 -16.32 -8.63
N SER A 143 -3.22 -15.30 -8.45
CA SER A 143 -4.15 -15.21 -7.29
C SER A 143 -5.40 -16.09 -7.38
N ASN A 144 -5.58 -16.84 -8.47
CA ASN A 144 -6.78 -17.65 -8.73
C ASN A 144 -6.59 -19.14 -8.43
N ALA A 145 -7.71 -19.86 -8.26
CA ALA A 145 -7.71 -21.28 -7.93
C ALA A 145 -7.11 -22.18 -9.02
N SER A 146 -7.20 -21.78 -10.30
CA SER A 146 -6.60 -22.54 -11.41
C SER A 146 -5.07 -22.55 -11.29
N MET A 147 -4.47 -21.39 -11.02
CA MET A 147 -3.03 -21.29 -10.81
C MET A 147 -2.56 -21.98 -9.53
N MET A 148 -3.37 -21.94 -8.46
CA MET A 148 -3.09 -22.71 -7.25
C MET A 148 -3.03 -24.22 -7.52
N LYS A 149 -3.95 -24.75 -8.35
CA LYS A 149 -3.94 -26.16 -8.76
C LYS A 149 -2.75 -26.49 -9.67
N ALA A 150 -2.45 -25.64 -10.64
CA ALA A 150 -1.38 -25.87 -11.60
C ALA A 150 0.02 -25.83 -10.98
N MET A 151 0.27 -24.91 -10.04
CA MET A 151 1.57 -24.75 -9.36
C MET A 151 1.75 -25.71 -8.17
N GLY A 152 0.64 -26.26 -7.66
CA GLY A 152 0.58 -26.92 -6.37
C GLY A 152 0.49 -25.93 -5.20
N GLY A 153 -0.28 -26.30 -4.18
CA GLY A 153 -0.62 -25.41 -3.05
C GLY A 153 0.60 -24.89 -2.29
N LYS A 154 1.65 -25.70 -2.11
CA LYS A 154 2.87 -25.30 -1.38
C LYS A 154 3.65 -24.20 -2.11
N LEU A 155 3.89 -24.36 -3.41
CA LEU A 155 4.60 -23.38 -4.23
C LEU A 155 3.77 -22.10 -4.41
N TRP A 156 2.47 -22.26 -4.66
CA TRP A 156 1.54 -21.13 -4.75
C TRP A 156 1.54 -20.30 -3.46
N TRP A 157 1.41 -20.97 -2.31
CA TRP A 157 1.44 -20.31 -1.01
C TRP A 157 2.77 -19.61 -0.78
N PHE A 158 3.90 -20.26 -1.07
CA PHE A 158 5.22 -19.65 -0.96
C PHE A 158 5.34 -18.39 -1.81
N ALA A 159 4.93 -18.46 -3.09
CA ALA A 159 4.98 -17.34 -4.02
C ALA A 159 4.12 -16.16 -3.55
N GLN A 160 2.87 -16.41 -3.15
CA GLN A 160 1.98 -15.38 -2.62
C GLN A 160 2.52 -14.78 -1.32
N HIS A 161 3.00 -15.63 -0.42
CA HIS A 161 3.47 -15.25 0.91
C HIS A 161 4.73 -14.39 0.86
N TRP A 162 5.75 -14.81 0.13
CA TRP A 162 7.01 -14.09 0.02
C TRP A 162 6.95 -12.97 -1.02
N GLY A 163 6.25 -13.18 -2.13
CA GLY A 163 6.12 -12.18 -3.17
C GLY A 163 5.44 -10.91 -2.65
N VAL A 164 4.36 -11.00 -1.86
CA VAL A 164 3.72 -9.79 -1.32
C VAL A 164 4.64 -9.01 -0.36
N ARG A 165 5.50 -9.70 0.40
CA ARG A 165 6.49 -9.05 1.28
C ARG A 165 7.55 -8.33 0.48
N LEU A 166 8.13 -9.01 -0.51
CA LEU A 166 9.17 -8.44 -1.35
C LEU A 166 8.61 -7.25 -2.17
N MET A 167 7.41 -7.38 -2.72
CA MET A 167 6.70 -6.30 -3.41
C MET A 167 6.53 -5.09 -2.49
N PHE A 168 6.09 -5.30 -1.25
CA PHE A 168 5.92 -4.20 -0.29
C PHE A 168 7.23 -3.52 0.10
N VAL A 169 8.33 -4.27 0.24
CA VAL A 169 9.67 -3.70 0.44
C VAL A 169 10.05 -2.79 -0.73
N PHE A 170 9.81 -3.22 -1.97
CA PHE A 170 10.04 -2.38 -3.14
C PHE A 170 9.14 -1.14 -3.18
N VAL A 171 7.88 -1.24 -2.77
CA VAL A 171 6.99 -0.06 -2.60
C VAL A 171 7.56 0.91 -1.55
N ALA A 172 8.01 0.40 -0.41
CA ALA A 172 8.58 1.22 0.65
C ALA A 172 9.87 1.91 0.21
N LEU A 173 10.75 1.22 -0.52
CA LEU A 173 11.97 1.80 -1.09
C LEU A 173 11.66 2.82 -2.19
N HIS A 174 10.69 2.54 -3.06
CA HIS A 174 10.22 3.48 -4.09
C HIS A 174 9.77 4.81 -3.47
N VAL A 175 8.91 4.76 -2.45
CA VAL A 175 8.40 5.97 -1.78
C VAL A 175 9.49 6.62 -0.92
N GLY A 176 10.18 5.83 -0.11
CA GLY A 176 11.20 6.27 0.84
C GLY A 176 12.31 7.05 0.15
N ILE A 177 12.97 6.45 -0.84
CA ILE A 177 14.10 7.09 -1.55
C ILE A 177 13.61 8.32 -2.31
N MET A 178 12.44 8.27 -2.96
CA MET A 178 11.89 9.41 -3.70
C MET A 178 11.59 10.61 -2.79
N LYS A 179 11.16 10.37 -1.55
CA LYS A 179 10.62 11.42 -0.68
C LYS A 179 11.54 11.79 0.49
N TRP A 180 12.57 11.01 0.77
CA TRP A 180 13.48 11.19 1.91
C TRP A 180 13.95 12.63 2.07
N ASN A 181 14.56 13.19 1.03
CA ASN A 181 15.05 14.58 1.08
C ASN A 181 13.92 15.58 1.34
N GLY A 182 12.73 15.35 0.81
CA GLY A 182 11.56 16.18 1.08
C GLY A 182 11.07 16.07 2.52
N TRP A 183 11.12 14.87 3.12
CA TRP A 183 10.77 14.65 4.52
C TRP A 183 11.77 15.31 5.46
N VAL A 184 13.06 15.07 5.25
CA VAL A 184 14.13 15.67 6.06
C VAL A 184 14.09 17.20 5.96
N ASN A 185 13.99 17.74 4.74
CA ASN A 185 13.89 19.19 4.57
C ASN A 185 12.67 19.78 5.27
N TRP A 186 11.53 19.09 5.26
CA TRP A 186 10.34 19.54 5.96
C TRP A 186 10.52 19.55 7.48
N TYR A 187 11.21 18.56 8.06
CA TYR A 187 11.54 18.58 9.49
C TYR A 187 12.56 19.66 9.86
N VAL A 188 13.60 19.84 9.04
CA VAL A 188 14.71 20.77 9.33
C VAL A 188 14.31 22.23 9.10
N LYS A 189 13.60 22.51 8.00
CA LYS A 189 13.32 23.87 7.54
C LYS A 189 11.84 24.26 7.68
N GLY A 190 10.99 23.33 8.11
CA GLY A 190 9.55 23.51 8.09
C GLY A 190 8.98 23.44 6.67
N GLY A 191 7.70 23.78 6.56
CA GLY A 191 6.98 23.78 5.28
C GLY A 191 7.38 24.87 4.29
N GLY A 192 8.04 25.93 4.77
CA GLY A 192 8.25 27.18 4.03
C GLY A 192 6.99 28.05 3.93
N ALA A 193 7.06 29.10 3.11
CA ALA A 193 5.93 30.01 2.87
C ALA A 193 4.88 29.39 1.94
N PRO A 194 3.58 29.75 2.09
CA PRO A 194 2.54 29.36 1.15
C PRO A 194 2.90 29.75 -0.30
N SER A 195 2.53 28.90 -1.25
CA SER A 195 2.72 29.14 -2.68
C SER A 195 1.50 28.66 -3.47
N ALA A 196 1.40 29.06 -4.74
CA ALA A 196 0.34 28.58 -5.63
C ALA A 196 0.29 27.04 -5.74
N ALA A 197 1.43 26.36 -5.61
CA ALA A 197 1.52 24.90 -5.65
C ALA A 197 1.29 24.22 -4.29
N LEU A 198 1.30 24.99 -3.19
CA LEU A 198 1.18 24.48 -1.82
C LEU A 198 0.66 25.57 -0.87
N GLN A 199 -0.66 25.60 -0.67
CA GLN A 199 -1.32 26.58 0.20
C GLN A 199 -1.02 26.40 1.69
N ARG A 200 -0.93 25.15 2.16
CA ARG A 200 -0.74 24.83 3.60
C ARG A 200 0.57 24.06 3.81
N PRO A 201 1.72 24.74 3.69
CA PRO A 201 3.04 24.11 3.80
C PRO A 201 3.33 23.53 5.19
N HIS A 202 2.77 24.15 6.23
CA HIS A 202 2.85 23.72 7.63
C HIS A 202 2.24 22.33 7.88
N LEU A 203 1.39 21.82 6.98
CA LEU A 203 0.88 20.45 7.09
C LEU A 203 1.90 19.46 6.50
N PRO A 204 2.11 18.29 7.11
CA PRO A 204 3.02 17.29 6.59
C PRO A 204 2.59 16.76 5.21
N GLY A 205 3.54 16.37 4.37
CA GLY A 205 3.18 15.72 3.10
C GLY A 205 2.44 14.40 3.35
N ALA A 206 1.41 14.07 2.58
CA ALA A 206 0.71 12.78 2.70
C ALA A 206 1.69 11.59 2.58
N GLY A 207 2.73 11.72 1.74
CA GLY A 207 3.78 10.71 1.63
C GLY A 207 4.58 10.50 2.92
N LEU A 208 4.73 11.53 3.78
CA LEU A 208 5.37 11.39 5.09
C LEU A 208 4.50 10.56 6.04
N LEU A 209 3.19 10.82 6.06
CA LEU A 209 2.22 10.05 6.85
C LEU A 209 2.17 8.58 6.42
N VAL A 210 2.15 8.34 5.10
CA VAL A 210 2.27 7.00 4.53
C VAL A 210 3.63 6.39 4.90
N GLY A 211 4.72 7.16 4.86
CA GLY A 211 6.06 6.71 5.25
C GLY A 211 6.11 6.17 6.69
N TRP A 212 5.49 6.88 7.64
CA TRP A 212 5.35 6.40 9.02
C TRP A 212 4.59 5.06 9.10
N PHE A 213 3.50 4.94 8.36
CA PHE A 213 2.71 3.69 8.31
C PHE A 213 3.52 2.54 7.70
N LEU A 214 4.25 2.78 6.61
CA LEU A 214 5.13 1.79 5.99
C LEU A 214 6.23 1.33 6.95
N GLY A 215 6.86 2.27 7.65
CA GLY A 215 7.87 1.97 8.67
C GLY A 215 7.32 1.10 9.80
N PHE A 216 6.12 1.42 10.28
CA PHE A 216 5.39 0.58 11.24
C PHE A 216 5.17 -0.85 10.74
N VAL A 217 4.61 -1.00 9.53
CA VAL A 217 4.37 -2.33 8.94
C VAL A 217 5.67 -3.12 8.84
N LEU A 218 6.73 -2.50 8.31
CA LEU A 218 8.04 -3.15 8.17
C LEU A 218 8.61 -3.57 9.53
N LEU A 219 8.55 -2.72 10.54
CA LEU A 219 9.05 -3.03 11.87
C LEU A 219 8.35 -4.24 12.49
N VAL A 220 7.00 -4.27 12.46
CA VAL A 220 6.22 -5.42 12.94
C VAL A 220 6.55 -6.68 12.13
N ARG A 221 6.63 -6.56 10.81
CA ARG A 221 6.90 -7.69 9.91
C ARG A 221 8.29 -8.27 10.10
N LEU A 222 9.31 -7.44 10.30
CA LEU A 222 10.69 -7.86 10.55
C LEU A 222 10.80 -8.52 11.92
N ALA A 223 10.19 -7.94 12.96
CA ALA A 223 10.16 -8.55 14.29
C ALA A 223 9.43 -9.91 14.30
N ASP A 224 8.30 -10.03 13.58
CA ASP A 224 7.56 -11.30 13.39
C ASP A 224 8.39 -12.39 12.68
N LEU A 225 9.32 -12.00 11.81
CA LEU A 225 10.20 -12.95 11.12
C LEU A 225 11.25 -13.54 12.06
N VAL A 226 11.71 -12.78 13.05
CA VAL A 226 12.66 -13.25 14.06
C VAL A 226 11.94 -14.13 15.09
N HIS A 227 10.87 -13.62 15.69
CA HIS A 227 10.08 -14.38 16.67
C HIS A 227 8.66 -13.79 16.83
N PRO A 228 7.59 -14.61 16.92
CA PRO A 228 6.22 -14.10 17.05
C PRO A 228 6.00 -13.18 18.26
N GLN A 229 6.66 -13.44 19.39
CA GLN A 229 6.56 -12.57 20.58
C GLN A 229 7.21 -11.20 20.34
N LEU A 230 8.32 -11.14 19.59
CA LEU A 230 8.94 -9.85 19.22
C LEU A 230 8.04 -9.06 18.28
N GLY A 231 7.39 -9.73 17.33
CA GLY A 231 6.40 -9.08 16.47
C GLY A 231 5.18 -8.57 17.25
N LYS A 232 4.70 -9.31 18.26
CA LYS A 232 3.63 -8.86 19.16
C LYS A 232 4.07 -7.67 20.02
N LEU A 233 5.30 -7.68 20.53
CA LEU A 233 5.87 -6.56 21.28
C LEU A 233 6.03 -5.32 20.38
N ALA A 234 6.58 -5.51 19.17
CA ALA A 234 6.70 -4.45 18.17
C ALA A 234 5.32 -3.87 17.84
N TRP A 235 4.28 -4.69 17.69
CA TRP A 235 2.92 -4.23 17.50
C TRP A 235 2.45 -3.31 18.64
N TYR A 236 2.63 -3.69 19.91
CA TYR A 236 2.21 -2.83 21.03
C TYR A 236 2.95 -1.49 21.06
N PHE A 237 4.27 -1.50 20.86
CA PHE A 237 5.04 -0.24 20.83
C PHE A 237 4.62 0.65 19.67
N THR A 238 4.40 0.05 18.50
CA THR A 238 4.10 0.80 17.29
C THR A 238 2.64 1.19 17.15
N CYS A 239 1.69 0.46 17.73
CA CYS A 239 0.28 0.85 17.69
C CYS A 239 0.02 2.13 18.50
N LEU A 240 0.85 2.41 19.51
CA LEU A 240 0.89 3.69 20.24
C LEU A 240 1.87 4.68 19.60
N GLY A 241 3.05 4.20 19.21
CA GLY A 241 4.11 5.04 18.65
C GLY A 241 3.76 5.65 17.29
N PHE A 242 3.03 4.94 16.42
CA PHE A 242 2.63 5.46 15.12
C PHE A 242 1.64 6.63 15.22
N PRO A 243 0.51 6.53 15.96
CA PRO A 243 -0.36 7.68 16.18
C PRO A 243 0.37 8.85 16.84
N LEU A 244 1.23 8.58 17.82
CA LEU A 244 2.04 9.62 18.46
C LEU A 244 2.97 10.29 17.46
N ALA A 245 3.67 9.52 16.61
CA ALA A 245 4.54 10.07 15.57
C ALA A 245 3.76 10.93 14.59
N VAL A 246 2.54 10.54 14.21
CA VAL A 246 1.65 11.37 13.37
C VAL A 246 1.29 12.66 14.08
N VAL A 247 0.82 12.61 15.34
CA VAL A 247 0.46 13.80 16.12
C VAL A 247 1.64 14.74 16.29
N VAL A 248 2.82 14.21 16.68
CA VAL A 248 4.06 14.98 16.80
C VAL A 248 4.45 15.58 15.46
N THR A 249 4.27 14.86 14.35
CA THR A 249 4.53 15.39 13.01
C THR A 249 3.62 16.59 12.72
N PHE A 250 2.32 16.51 13.01
CA PHE A 250 1.41 17.64 12.81
C PHE A 250 1.76 18.83 13.73
N TRP A 251 2.02 18.57 15.00
CA TRP A 251 2.42 19.58 15.97
C TRP A 251 3.72 20.28 15.54
N TRP A 252 4.71 19.52 15.07
CA TRP A 252 5.98 20.05 14.58
C TRP A 252 5.79 21.06 13.45
N GLY A 253 4.83 20.81 12.57
CA GLY A 253 4.53 21.69 11.45
C GLY A 253 3.86 23.00 11.84
N LEU A 254 3.21 23.07 13.01
CA LEU A 254 2.50 24.25 13.52
C LEU A 254 3.39 25.19 14.35
N ARG A 255 4.56 24.71 14.76
CA ARG A 255 5.61 25.50 15.42
C ARG A 255 6.30 26.42 14.40
#